data_AF-A0A661BIL9-F1
#
_entry.id   AF-A0A661BIL9-F1
#
_cell.length_a   1.000
_cell.length_b   1.000
_cell.length_c   1.000
_cell.angle_alpha   90.00
_cell.angle_beta   90.00
_cell.angle_gamma   90.00
#
_symmetry.space_group_name_H-M   'P 1'
#
loop_
_entity.id
_entity.type
_entity.pdbx_description
1 polymer ?
#
loop_
_entity_poly.entity_id
_entity_poly.type
_entity_poly.pdbx_seq_one_letter_code
_entity_poly.pdbx_strand_id
1 'polypeptide(L)'
;MWKEFIKIFIAVFIAELGDKTQLAVLGFASTVNPKMVFLSASLALVSITAMGAAAGFALGKFIPQKTVQIIAGALFIIIGILYIWKGFK
;
A
#
# COMPACT_ATOMS: atom_id res chain seq x y z
N MET A 1 6.71 -4.73 21.55
CA MET A 1 7.10 -5.00 20.15
C MET A 1 6.18 -6.00 19.46
N TRP A 2 6.06 -7.25 19.92
CA TRP A 2 5.23 -8.27 19.24
C TRP A 2 3.74 -7.90 19.10
N LYS A 3 3.17 -7.26 20.13
CA LYS A 3 1.77 -6.78 20.10
C LYS A 3 1.53 -5.72 19.00
N GLU A 4 2.47 -4.81 18.80
CA GLU A 4 2.35 -3.76 17.77
C GLU A 4 2.55 -4.33 16.36
N PHE A 5 3.48 -5.29 16.21
CA PHE A 5 3.66 -6.01 14.96
C PHE A 5 2.37 -6.72 14.52
N ILE A 6 1.72 -7.47 15.42
CA ILE A 6 0.47 -8.17 15.11
C ILE A 6 -0.63 -7.18 14.69
N LYS A 7 -0.78 -6.05 15.37
CA LYS A 7 -1.79 -5.03 15.01
C LYS A 7 -1.57 -4.50 13.59
N ILE A 8 -0.34 -4.09 13.28
CA ILE A 8 0.01 -3.56 11.96
C ILE A 8 -0.16 -4.65 10.90
N PHE A 9 0.30 -5.86 11.18
CA PHE A 9 0.14 -6.99 10.27
C PHE A 9 -1.33 -7.25 9.94
N ILE A 10 -2.20 -7.36 10.95
CA ILE A 10 -3.63 -7.59 10.74
C ILE A 10 -4.26 -6.41 9.99
N ALA A 11 -3.94 -5.17 10.36
CA ALA A 11 -4.49 -3.99 9.70
C ALA A 11 -4.12 -3.93 8.22
N VAL A 12 -2.84 -4.12 7.89
CA VAL A 12 -2.35 -4.12 6.50
C VAL A 12 -2.87 -5.33 5.74
N PHE A 13 -2.88 -6.52 6.36
CA PHE A 13 -3.39 -7.74 5.73
C PHE A 13 -4.85 -7.58 5.31
N ILE A 14 -5.70 -7.05 6.20
CA ILE A 14 -7.12 -6.80 5.88
C ILE A 14 -7.25 -5.69 4.83
N ALA A 15 -6.47 -4.61 4.93
CA ALA A 15 -6.55 -3.49 4.00
C ALA A 15 -6.13 -3.85 2.57
N GLU A 16 -5.16 -4.75 2.42
CA GLU A 16 -4.62 -5.18 1.12
C GLU A 16 -5.35 -6.41 0.53
N LEU A 17 -6.23 -7.06 1.30
CA LEU A 17 -6.89 -8.30 0.87
C LEU A 17 -7.82 -8.05 -0.32
N GLY A 18 -7.53 -8.69 -1.46
CA GLY A 18 -8.34 -8.56 -2.67
C GLY A 18 -8.08 -7.28 -3.46
N ASP A 19 -6.97 -6.58 -3.21
CA ASP A 19 -6.60 -5.42 -4.03
C ASP A 19 -6.32 -5.82 -5.49
N LYS A 20 -6.45 -4.84 -6.39
CA LYS A 20 -6.17 -4.97 -7.83
C LYS A 20 -4.76 -5.51 -8.11
N THR A 21 -3.79 -5.18 -7.27
CA THR A 21 -2.44 -5.73 -7.39
C THR A 21 -2.40 -7.25 -7.19
N GLN A 22 -3.19 -7.81 -6.26
CA GLN A 22 -3.28 -9.25 -6.05
C GLN A 22 -3.94 -9.96 -7.24
N LEU A 23 -4.99 -9.37 -7.82
CA LEU A 23 -5.62 -9.89 -9.04
C LEU A 23 -4.66 -9.86 -10.23
N ALA A 24 -3.84 -8.82 -10.36
CA ALA A 24 -2.80 -8.75 -11.39
C ALA A 24 -1.74 -9.85 -11.19
N VAL A 25 -1.25 -10.05 -9.97
CA VAL A 25 -0.29 -11.12 -9.64
C VAL A 25 -0.87 -12.50 -9.95
N LEU A 26 -2.14 -12.75 -9.61
CA LEU A 26 -2.84 -14.00 -9.96
C LEU A 26 -2.94 -14.19 -11.48
N GLY A 27 -3.23 -13.11 -12.23
CA GLY A 27 -3.25 -13.14 -13.69
C GLY A 27 -1.87 -13.44 -14.31
N PHE A 28 -0.79 -12.91 -13.73
CA PHE A 28 0.56 -13.25 -14.17
C PHE A 28 0.94 -14.69 -13.80
N ALA A 29 0.51 -15.18 -12.64
CA ALA A 29 0.75 -16.54 -12.21
C ALA A 29 0.04 -17.61 -13.07
N SER A 30 -1.02 -17.25 -13.80
CA SER A 30 -1.70 -18.16 -14.73
C SER A 30 -0.99 -18.29 -16.08
N THR A 31 -0.12 -17.33 -16.43
CA THR A 31 0.55 -17.26 -17.74
C THR A 31 2.06 -17.52 -17.68
N VAL A 32 2.68 -17.30 -16.51
CA VAL A 32 4.11 -17.44 -16.27
C VAL A 32 4.33 -18.38 -15.09
N ASN A 33 5.55 -18.90 -14.91
CA ASN A 33 5.89 -19.77 -13.78
C ASN A 33 5.47 -19.15 -12.43
N PRO A 34 4.54 -19.75 -11.67
CA PRO A 34 4.00 -19.19 -10.43
C PRO A 34 5.07 -18.90 -9.37
N LYS A 35 6.14 -19.72 -9.33
CA LYS A 35 7.25 -19.52 -8.38
C LYS A 35 8.05 -18.26 -8.70
N MET A 36 8.29 -18.00 -9.99
CA MET A 36 8.98 -16.78 -10.41
C MET A 36 8.12 -15.55 -10.12
N VAL A 37 6.83 -15.61 -10.45
CA VAL A 37 5.86 -14.53 -10.19
C VAL A 37 5.79 -14.21 -8.70
N PHE A 38 5.71 -15.24 -7.85
CA PHE A 38 5.73 -15.09 -6.40
C PHE A 38 7.00 -14.38 -5.91
N LEU A 39 8.17 -14.81 -6.38
CA LEU A 39 9.45 -14.22 -5.96
C LEU A 39 9.56 -12.77 -6.42
N SER A 40 9.23 -12.47 -7.68
CA SER A 40 9.29 -11.11 -8.22
C SER A 40 8.28 -10.17 -7.55
N ALA A 41 7.04 -10.63 -7.34
CA ALA A 41 6.02 -9.83 -6.69
C ALA A 41 6.37 -9.56 -5.22
N SER A 42 6.89 -10.57 -4.52
CA SER A 42 7.36 -10.43 -3.14
C SER A 42 8.54 -9.47 -3.03
N LEU A 43 9.53 -9.60 -3.91
CA LEU A 43 10.68 -8.69 -3.95
C LEU A 43 10.26 -7.25 -4.27
N ALA A 44 9.36 -7.07 -5.23
CA ALA A 44 8.81 -5.76 -5.57
C ALA A 44 8.09 -5.14 -4.37
N LEU A 45 7.22 -5.89 -3.70
CA LEU A 45 6.45 -5.43 -2.54
C LEU A 45 7.36 -5.06 -1.36
N VAL A 46 8.35 -5.91 -1.03
CA VAL A 46 9.31 -5.61 0.03
C VAL A 46 10.11 -4.36 -0.31
N SER A 47 10.56 -4.23 -1.57
CA SER A 47 11.38 -3.09 -2.00
C SER A 47 10.60 -1.78 -1.92
N ILE A 48 9.39 -1.72 -2.48
CA ILE A 48 8.59 -0.49 -2.46
C ILE A 48 8.18 -0.11 -1.04
N THR A 49 7.83 -1.10 -0.20
CA THR A 49 7.47 -0.86 1.20
C THR A 49 8.67 -0.36 2.00
N ALA A 50 9.85 -0.96 1.82
CA ALA A 50 11.07 -0.52 2.48
C ALA A 50 11.47 0.90 2.07
N MET A 51 11.37 1.23 0.77
CA MET A 51 11.63 2.57 0.26
C MET A 51 10.63 3.58 0.84
N GLY A 52 9.33 3.25 0.86
CA GLY A 52 8.29 4.10 1.44
C GLY A 52 8.50 4.33 2.95
N ALA A 53 8.83 3.29 3.69
CA ALA A 53 9.11 3.39 5.12
C ALA A 53 10.36 4.23 5.41
N ALA A 54 11.44 4.05 4.65
CA ALA A 54 12.66 4.84 4.77
C ALA A 54 12.41 6.32 4.46
N ALA A 55 11.68 6.61 3.37
CA ALA A 55 11.29 7.97 3.02
C ALA A 55 10.39 8.61 4.09
N GLY A 56 9.40 7.88 4.59
CA GLY A 56 8.53 8.33 5.68
C GLY A 56 9.30 8.62 6.96
N PHE A 57 10.26 7.77 7.32
CA PHE A 57 11.13 8.00 8.48
C PHE A 57 12.03 9.24 8.29
N ALA A 58 12.60 9.42 7.10
CA ALA A 58 13.43 10.59 6.79
C ALA A 58 12.64 11.89 6.84
N LEU A 59 11.47 11.93 6.19
CA LEU A 59 10.59 13.10 6.13
C LEU A 59 9.95 13.43 7.49
N GLY A 60 9.62 12.40 8.28
CA GLY A 60 9.06 12.55 9.62
C GLY A 60 9.97 13.28 10.62
N LYS A 61 11.27 13.40 10.32
CA LYS A 61 12.20 14.22 11.12
C LYS A 61 12.04 15.72 10.89
N PHE A 62 11.51 16.12 9.73
CA PHE A 62 11.38 17.52 9.32
C PHE A 62 9.94 18.01 9.32
N ILE A 63 8.97 17.10 9.16
CA ILE A 63 7.56 17.45 9.03
C ILE A 63 6.79 17.00 10.28
N PRO A 64 6.05 17.91 10.95
CA PRO A 64 5.20 17.54 12.07
C PRO A 64 4.15 16.50 11.66
N GLN A 65 3.97 15.47 12.48
CA GLN A 65 3.01 14.38 12.22
C GLN A 65 1.59 14.87 11.96
N LYS A 66 1.16 15.95 12.64
CA LYS A 66 -0.16 16.56 12.46
C LYS A 66 -0.35 17.09 11.04
N THR A 67 0.68 17.67 10.45
CA THR A 67 0.64 18.19 9.07
C THR A 67 0.50 17.04 8.08
N VAL A 68 1.25 15.95 8.27
CA VAL A 68 1.14 14.74 7.43
C VAL A 68 -0.28 14.16 7.49
N GLN A 69 -0.87 14.06 8.67
CA GLN A 69 -2.24 13.55 8.83
C GLN A 69 -3.29 14.41 8.13
N ILE A 70 -3.20 15.74 8.26
CA ILE A 70 -4.13 16.66 7.61
C ILE A 70 -4.02 16.56 6.08
N ILE A 71 -2.80 16.55 5.54
CA ILE A 71 -2.56 16.45 4.09
C ILE A 71 -3.05 15.09 3.56
N ALA A 72 -2.72 14.00 4.25
CA ALA A 72 -3.17 12.66 3.86
C ALA A 72 -4.70 12.57 3.85
N GLY A 73 -5.37 13.07 4.90
CA GLY A 73 -6.84 13.09 4.97
C GLY A 73 -7.47 13.91 3.84
N ALA A 74 -6.94 15.10 3.57
CA ALA A 74 -7.42 15.94 2.47
C ALA A 74 -7.25 15.24 1.10
N LEU A 75 -6.11 14.59 0.86
CA LEU A 75 -5.87 13.81 -0.36
C LEU A 75 -6.85 12.65 -0.49
N PHE A 76 -7.11 11.90 0.58
CA PHE A 76 -8.09 10.82 0.57
C PHE A 76 -9.50 11.32 0.21
N ILE A 77 -9.94 12.46 0.74
CA ILE A 77 -11.24 13.06 0.41
C ILE A 77 -11.28 13.47 -1.07
N ILE A 78 -10.25 14.17 -1.55
CA ILE A 78 -10.17 14.62 -2.95
C ILE A 78 -10.21 13.43 -3.90
N ILE A 79 -9.38 12.41 -3.66
CA ILE A 79 -9.34 11.19 -4.49
C ILE A 79 -10.69 10.48 -4.44
N GLY A 80 -11.32 10.38 -3.26
CA GLY A 80 -12.65 9.79 -3.12
C GLY A 80 -13.71 10.49 -3.96
N ILE A 81 -13.76 11.84 -3.90
CA ILE A 81 -14.69 12.65 -4.73
C ILE A 81 -14.42 12.43 -6.22
N LEU A 82 -13.15 12.46 -6.65
CA LEU A 82 -12.78 12.25 -8.05
C LEU A 82 -13.18 10.85 -8.54
N TYR A 83 -12.99 9.83 -7.71
CA TYR A 83 -13.33 8.45 -8.07
C TYR A 83 -14.85 8.26 -8.21
N ILE A 84 -15.63 8.87 -7.31
CA ILE A 84 -17.09 8.91 -7.40
C ILE A 84 -17.51 9.62 -8.69
N TRP A 85 -16.97 10.81 -8.97
CA TRP A 85 -17.34 11.59 -10.16
C TRP A 85 -17.01 10.85 -11.46
N LYS A 86 -15.87 10.16 -11.51
CA LYS A 86 -15.50 9.30 -12.65
C LYS A 86 -16.43 8.09 -12.79
N GLY A 87 -16.97 7.56 -11.71
CA GLY A 87 -17.93 6.45 -11.76
C GLY A 87 -19.32 6.83 -12.26
N PHE A 88 -19.67 8.11 -12.22
CA PHE A 88 -20.95 8.64 -12.74
C PHE A 88 -20.90 9.02 -14.23
N LYS A 89 -19.73 8.99 -14.86
CA LYS A 89 -19.53 9.30 -16.28
C LYS A 89 -19.17 8.04 -17.05
#